data_AF-A0A5K3FJU3-F1
#
_entry.id   AF-A0A5K3FJU3-F1
#
_cell.length_a   1.000
_cell.length_b   1.000
_cell.length_c   1.000
_cell.angle_alpha   90.00
_cell.angle_beta   90.00
_cell.angle_gamma   90.00
#
_symmetry.space_group_name_H-M   'P 1'
#
loop_
_entity.id
_entity.type
_entity.pdbx_description
1 polymer ?
#
loop_
_entity_poly.entity_id
_entity_poly.type
_entity_poly.pdbx_seq_one_letter_code
_entity_poly.pdbx_strand_id
1 'polypeptide(L)'
;MYPEDPDEPSLSSSSSEDGDDDGQEDMENLEAEIAEVSQQVETNPYLYDAHTRLITLLRKASELDRLRAARERMSQHFPLTPELWLEWIKDEMSLLTDGNDREPVYKLFKRALADYQNVDVWLEYCQFAIGGMAVGEANQLDRTRAVLEEALANQGLNFRQGALLFEVYREFEIICYAQLQSEAPSSSLIVFRLDQTSANTLDTKP
;
A
#
# COMPACT_ATOMS: atom_id res chain seq x y z
N MET A 1 -50.52 -45.07 42.24
CA MET A 1 -50.24 -43.80 41.56
C MET A 1 -49.26 -43.07 42.45
N TYR A 2 -47.98 -43.18 42.14
CA TYR A 2 -46.91 -42.31 42.65
C TYR A 2 -46.36 -41.59 41.41
N PRO A 3 -45.99 -40.31 41.49
CA PRO A 3 -44.82 -39.90 42.27
C PRO A 3 -44.95 -38.58 43.06
N GLU A 4 -44.18 -38.51 44.15
CA GLU A 4 -43.62 -37.25 44.68
C GLU A 4 -42.42 -36.88 43.81
N ASP A 5 -42.29 -35.60 43.44
CA ASP A 5 -41.02 -34.97 43.11
C ASP A 5 -41.03 -33.50 43.58
N PRO A 6 -39.85 -32.91 43.84
CA PRO A 6 -39.63 -31.87 44.84
C PRO A 6 -39.19 -30.53 44.22
N ASP A 7 -39.80 -29.42 44.63
CA ASP A 7 -39.33 -28.08 44.25
C ASP A 7 -38.90 -27.31 45.49
N GLU A 8 -37.59 -27.05 45.58
CA GLU A 8 -36.96 -25.76 45.85
C GLU A 8 -35.49 -26.00 46.23
N PRO A 9 -34.55 -25.39 45.49
CA PRO A 9 -33.72 -24.44 46.22
C PRO A 9 -33.50 -23.12 45.46
N SER A 10 -33.86 -22.04 46.16
CA SER A 10 -33.26 -20.71 46.16
C SER A 10 -32.03 -20.50 45.26
N LEU A 11 -32.26 -19.87 44.11
CA LEU A 11 -31.21 -19.34 43.24
C LEU A 11 -30.71 -17.99 43.79
N SER A 12 -29.61 -18.00 44.53
CA SER A 12 -28.83 -16.78 44.79
C SER A 12 -28.15 -16.35 43.49
N SER A 13 -28.54 -15.20 42.92
CA SER A 13 -27.83 -14.58 41.82
C SER A 13 -26.48 -14.05 42.32
N SER A 14 -25.42 -14.83 42.13
CA SER A 14 -24.06 -14.32 42.14
C SER A 14 -23.72 -13.91 40.71
N SER A 15 -23.92 -12.63 40.41
CA SER A 15 -23.24 -11.98 39.29
C SER A 15 -21.78 -11.85 39.68
N SER A 16 -20.94 -12.68 39.09
CA SER A 16 -19.49 -12.53 39.09
C SER A 16 -19.05 -12.46 37.64
N GLU A 17 -18.83 -11.22 37.20
CA GLU A 17 -18.05 -10.88 36.01
C GLU A 17 -16.60 -11.33 36.27
N ASP A 18 -16.21 -12.44 35.64
CA ASP A 18 -14.81 -12.88 35.47
C ASP A 18 -14.58 -12.75 33.95
N GLY A 19 -13.68 -11.92 33.43
CA GLY A 19 -12.42 -11.46 33.98
C GLY A 19 -11.36 -11.82 32.93
N ASP A 20 -11.23 -10.95 31.92
CA ASP A 20 -10.44 -11.07 30.69
C ASP A 20 -8.90 -11.06 30.97
N ASP A 21 -8.41 -11.97 31.82
CA ASP A 21 -7.04 -11.97 32.36
C ASP A 21 -5.99 -12.63 31.42
N ASP A 22 -6.41 -13.48 30.49
CA ASP A 22 -5.50 -14.22 29.60
C ASP A 22 -4.72 -13.31 28.61
N GLY A 23 -5.21 -12.10 28.32
CA GLY A 23 -4.58 -11.20 27.35
C GLY A 23 -3.44 -10.34 27.91
N GLN A 24 -3.33 -10.22 29.23
CA GLN A 24 -2.45 -9.24 29.88
C GLN A 24 -1.04 -9.81 30.13
N GLU A 25 -0.94 -11.10 30.49
CA GLU A 25 0.33 -11.81 30.65
C GLU A 25 1.10 -11.94 29.32
N ASP A 26 0.38 -12.18 28.21
CA ASP A 26 0.96 -12.28 26.87
C ASP A 26 1.60 -10.96 26.41
N MET A 27 1.03 -9.82 26.83
CA MET A 27 1.57 -8.51 26.48
C MET A 27 2.82 -8.16 27.29
N GLU A 28 2.84 -8.46 28.59
CA GLU A 28 4.02 -8.23 29.43
C GLU A 28 5.21 -9.09 28.99
N ASN A 29 4.96 -10.34 28.59
CA ASN A 29 6.00 -11.23 28.07
C ASN A 29 6.58 -10.72 26.73
N LEU A 30 5.73 -10.15 25.86
CA LEU A 30 6.16 -9.56 24.60
C LEU A 30 7.06 -8.33 24.81
N GLU A 31 6.69 -7.44 25.74
CA GLU A 31 7.49 -6.24 26.05
C GLU A 31 8.84 -6.62 26.67
N ALA A 32 8.88 -7.65 27.53
CA ALA A 32 10.13 -8.18 28.07
C ALA A 32 11.06 -8.72 26.97
N GLU A 33 10.52 -9.46 26.01
CA GLU A 33 11.28 -9.98 24.86
C GLU A 33 11.79 -8.84 23.96
N ILE A 34 10.98 -7.80 23.72
CA ILE A 34 11.38 -6.60 22.98
C ILE A 34 12.56 -5.90 23.67
N ALA A 35 12.49 -5.73 24.99
CA ALA A 35 13.55 -5.09 25.77
C ALA A 35 14.87 -5.89 25.68
N GLU A 36 14.82 -7.22 25.81
CA GLU A 36 16.00 -8.06 25.70
C GLU A 36 16.63 -7.96 24.30
N VAL A 37 15.84 -8.12 23.24
CA VAL A 37 16.34 -8.07 21.86
C VAL A 37 16.86 -6.66 21.53
N SER A 38 16.22 -5.61 22.03
CA SER A 38 16.70 -4.23 21.86
C SER A 38 18.09 -4.03 22.47
N GLN A 39 18.33 -4.56 23.68
CA GLN A 39 19.64 -4.51 24.32
C GLN A 39 20.70 -5.29 23.54
N GLN A 40 20.32 -6.43 22.95
CA GLN A 40 21.22 -7.21 22.09
C GLN A 40 21.63 -6.40 20.84
N VAL A 41 20.68 -5.68 20.23
CA VAL A 41 20.95 -4.80 19.07
C VAL A 41 21.82 -3.61 19.47
N GLU A 42 21.62 -3.02 20.65
CA GLU A 42 22.48 -1.94 21.16
C GLU A 42 23.89 -2.41 21.46
N THR A 43 24.03 -3.62 22.01
CA THR A 43 25.33 -4.23 22.29
C THR A 43 26.05 -4.62 21.01
N ASN A 44 25.32 -5.09 20.00
CA ASN A 44 25.86 -5.47 18.71
C ASN A 44 24.96 -5.02 17.54
N PRO A 45 25.22 -3.83 16.96
CA PRO A 45 24.42 -3.30 15.86
C PRO A 45 24.46 -4.12 14.56
N TYR A 46 25.44 -5.01 14.41
CA TYR A 46 25.68 -5.79 13.19
C TYR A 46 24.98 -7.17 13.20
N LEU A 47 24.08 -7.42 14.15
CA LEU A 47 23.36 -8.69 14.23
C LEU A 47 22.03 -8.63 13.46
N TYR A 48 22.04 -9.07 12.20
CA TYR A 48 20.88 -9.03 11.31
C TYR A 48 19.63 -9.71 11.90
N ASP A 49 19.80 -10.93 12.45
CA ASP A 49 18.69 -11.72 13.00
C ASP A 49 18.02 -11.06 14.21
N ALA A 50 18.78 -10.29 15.00
CA ALA A 50 18.22 -9.55 16.12
C ALA A 50 17.36 -8.37 15.64
N HIS A 51 17.78 -7.66 14.58
CA HIS A 51 16.95 -6.59 13.99
C HIS A 51 15.65 -7.14 13.39
N THR A 52 15.69 -8.25 12.66
CA THR A 52 14.48 -8.83 12.06
C THR A 52 13.51 -9.36 13.12
N ARG A 53 14.03 -10.00 14.19
CA ARG A 53 13.21 -10.40 15.34
C ARG A 53 12.60 -9.20 16.05
N LEU A 54 13.38 -8.14 16.30
CA LEU A 54 12.89 -6.91 16.93
C LEU A 54 11.74 -6.28 16.14
N ILE A 55 11.89 -6.14 14.82
CA ILE A 55 10.85 -5.61 13.93
C ILE A 55 9.58 -6.47 13.99
N THR A 56 9.73 -7.80 13.99
CA THR A 56 8.60 -8.73 14.07
C THR A 56 7.86 -8.62 15.39
N LEU A 57 8.58 -8.52 16.52
CA LEU A 57 7.99 -8.36 17.84
C LEU A 57 7.27 -7.01 17.99
N LEU A 58 7.92 -5.92 17.57
CA LEU A 58 7.33 -4.57 17.60
C LEU A 58 6.07 -4.46 16.75
N ARG A 59 6.03 -5.17 15.62
CA ARG A 59 4.83 -5.26 14.77
C ARG A 59 3.70 -6.01 15.47
N LYS A 60 3.99 -7.08 16.21
CA LYS A 60 2.99 -7.80 17.03
C LYS A 60 2.48 -6.95 18.19
N ALA A 61 3.34 -6.15 18.80
CA ALA A 61 2.99 -5.21 19.86
C ALA A 61 2.21 -3.99 19.36
N SER A 62 2.07 -3.82 18.03
CA SER A 62 1.48 -2.63 17.39
C SER A 62 2.12 -1.29 17.81
N GLU A 63 3.39 -1.33 18.25
CA GLU A 63 4.15 -0.14 18.63
C GLU A 63 4.78 0.54 17.40
N LEU A 64 3.99 1.35 16.70
CA LEU A 64 4.37 1.93 15.40
C LEU A 64 5.60 2.85 15.46
N ASP A 65 5.72 3.69 16.50
CA ASP A 65 6.84 4.63 16.61
C ASP A 65 8.17 3.92 16.88
N ARG A 66 8.16 2.91 17.77
CA ARG A 66 9.34 2.08 18.03
C ARG A 66 9.70 1.22 16.81
N LEU A 67 8.69 0.71 16.09
CA LEU A 67 8.87 -0.04 14.84
C LEU A 67 9.56 0.80 13.76
N ARG A 68 9.17 2.06 13.58
CA ARG A 68 9.83 3.00 12.65
C ARG A 68 11.30 3.20 13.03
N ALA A 69 11.58 3.47 14.30
CA ALA A 69 12.95 3.66 14.79
C ALA A 69 13.81 2.40 14.62
N ALA A 70 13.25 1.21 14.85
CA ALA A 70 13.94 -0.06 14.63
C ALA A 70 14.28 -0.29 13.15
N ARG A 71 13.32 -0.05 12.24
CA ARG A 71 13.52 -0.15 10.79
C ARG A 71 14.54 0.86 10.27
N GLU A 72 14.50 2.10 10.76
CA GLU A 72 15.49 3.12 10.43
C GLU A 72 16.90 2.71 10.84
N ARG A 73 17.06 2.22 12.08
CA ARG A 73 18.35 1.74 12.57
C ARG A 73 18.87 0.57 11.73
N MET A 74 18.00 -0.38 11.38
CA MET A 74 18.38 -1.49 10.51
C MET A 74 18.82 -1.01 9.12
N SER A 75 18.08 -0.06 8.51
CA SER A 75 18.41 0.50 7.18
C SER A 75 19.72 1.28 7.12
N GLN A 76 20.22 1.77 8.26
CA GLN A 76 21.51 2.48 8.33
C GLN A 76 22.71 1.51 8.30
N HIS A 77 22.51 0.28 8.78
CA HIS A 77 23.57 -0.72 8.88
C HIS A 77 23.52 -1.75 7.76
N PHE A 78 22.33 -2.03 7.21
CA PHE A 78 22.11 -3.06 6.21
C PHE A 78 21.26 -2.54 5.05
N PRO A 79 21.61 -2.87 3.80
CA PRO A 79 20.67 -2.82 2.68
C PRO A 79 19.51 -3.76 2.99
N LEU A 80 18.27 -3.24 2.99
CA LEU A 80 17.11 -4.08 3.31
C LEU A 80 16.64 -4.81 2.05
N THR A 81 16.15 -6.04 2.23
CA THR A 81 15.58 -6.78 1.10
C THR A 81 14.30 -6.09 0.61
N PRO A 82 13.91 -6.27 -0.67
CA PRO A 82 12.68 -5.70 -1.20
C PRO A 82 11.45 -6.04 -0.37
N GLU A 83 11.37 -7.24 0.21
CA GLU A 83 10.26 -7.68 1.04
C GLU A 83 10.14 -6.82 2.32
N LEU A 84 11.25 -6.58 3.02
CA LEU A 84 11.28 -5.73 4.21
C LEU A 84 10.91 -4.28 3.91
N TRP A 85 11.39 -3.76 2.77
CA TRP A 85 11.01 -2.43 2.30
C TRP A 85 9.50 -2.35 2.01
N LEU A 86 8.94 -3.34 1.30
CA LEU A 86 7.52 -3.39 0.97
C LEU A 86 6.65 -3.52 2.22
N GLU A 87 7.05 -4.31 3.21
CA GLU A 87 6.33 -4.39 4.49
C GLU A 87 6.30 -3.04 5.21
N TRP A 88 7.43 -2.35 5.28
CA TRP A 88 7.47 -1.02 5.89
C TRP A 88 6.60 -0.02 5.14
N ILE A 89 6.72 0.00 3.82
CA ILE A 89 5.93 0.88 2.97
C ILE A 89 4.42 0.62 3.16
N LYS A 90 3.99 -0.64 3.22
CA LYS A 90 2.58 -1.02 3.46
C LYS A 90 2.07 -0.55 4.81
N ASP A 91 2.89 -0.67 5.85
CA ASP A 91 2.53 -0.17 7.17
C ASP A 91 2.36 1.36 7.13
N GLU A 92 3.30 2.11 6.53
CA GLU A 92 3.16 3.57 6.38
C GLU A 92 1.96 3.97 5.52
N MET A 93 1.66 3.21 4.46
CA MET A 93 0.47 3.43 3.64
C MET A 93 -0.82 3.26 4.42
N SER A 94 -0.89 2.26 5.31
CA SER A 94 -2.08 2.05 6.14
C SER A 94 -2.32 3.16 7.17
N LEU A 95 -1.28 3.92 7.50
CA LEU A 95 -1.34 5.09 8.39
C LEU A 95 -1.69 6.38 7.65
N LEU A 96 -1.60 6.41 6.32
CA LEU A 96 -2.05 7.55 5.51
C LEU A 96 -3.58 7.62 5.52
N THR A 97 -4.11 8.58 6.26
CA THR A 97 -5.51 9.02 6.16
C THR A 97 -5.71 9.96 4.98
N ASP A 98 -6.94 10.02 4.45
CA ASP A 98 -7.29 10.90 3.33
C ASP A 98 -6.96 12.37 3.66
N GLY A 99 -5.96 12.92 2.96
CA GLY A 99 -5.48 14.29 3.14
C GLY A 99 -4.11 14.42 3.85
N ASN A 100 -3.50 13.31 4.28
CA ASN A 100 -2.15 13.35 4.86
C ASN A 100 -1.07 13.46 3.77
N ASP A 101 0.08 14.04 4.14
CA ASP A 101 1.23 14.18 3.23
C ASP A 101 1.70 12.82 2.73
N ARG A 102 1.56 12.56 1.43
CA ARG A 102 2.05 11.33 0.77
C ARG A 102 3.56 11.36 0.49
N GLU A 103 4.18 12.53 0.60
CA GLU A 103 5.60 12.79 0.30
C GLU A 103 6.60 11.90 1.08
N PRO A 104 6.41 11.59 2.38
CA PRO A 104 7.28 10.68 3.12
C PRO A 104 7.32 9.28 2.51
N VAL A 105 6.18 8.77 2.02
CA VAL A 105 6.09 7.45 1.38
C VAL A 105 6.81 7.46 0.02
N TYR A 106 6.69 8.53 -0.77
CA TYR A 106 7.49 8.69 -2.00
C TYR A 106 9.00 8.65 -1.72
N LYS A 107 9.47 9.29 -0.64
CA LYS A 107 10.88 9.23 -0.23
C LYS A 107 11.28 7.82 0.20
N LEU A 108 10.39 7.10 0.88
CA LEU A 108 10.63 5.73 1.31
C LEU A 108 10.82 4.79 0.12
N PHE A 109 9.97 4.92 -0.91
CA PHE A 109 10.14 4.19 -2.18
C PHE A 109 11.48 4.48 -2.85
N LYS A 110 11.86 5.76 -2.96
CA LYS A 110 13.17 6.12 -3.55
C LYS A 110 14.35 5.52 -2.78
N ARG A 111 14.24 5.43 -1.45
CA ARG A 111 15.26 4.78 -0.63
C ARG A 111 15.29 3.27 -0.86
N ALA A 112 14.13 2.62 -0.93
CA ALA A 112 14.04 1.19 -1.26
C ALA A 112 14.67 0.85 -2.62
N LEU A 113 14.40 1.69 -3.63
CA LEU A 113 14.94 1.53 -4.99
C LEU A 113 16.44 1.86 -5.08
N ALA A 114 16.99 2.61 -4.14
CA ALA A 114 18.43 2.86 -4.05
C ALA A 114 19.20 1.63 -3.57
N ASP A 115 18.62 0.80 -2.70
CA ASP A 115 19.22 -0.45 -2.23
C ASP A 115 19.15 -1.52 -3.32
N TYR A 116 17.94 -1.80 -3.83
CA TYR A 116 17.72 -2.83 -4.84
C TYR A 116 16.73 -2.37 -5.90
N GLN A 117 17.15 -2.47 -7.16
CA GLN A 117 16.32 -2.23 -8.33
C GLN A 117 15.41 -3.44 -8.59
N ASN A 118 14.32 -3.52 -7.82
CA ASN A 118 13.36 -4.62 -7.86
C ASN A 118 12.04 -4.19 -8.53
N VAL A 119 11.51 -5.03 -9.42
CA VAL A 119 10.30 -4.73 -10.21
C VAL A 119 9.05 -4.64 -9.36
N ASP A 120 8.92 -5.48 -8.33
CA ASP A 120 7.76 -5.49 -7.43
C ASP A 120 7.68 -4.18 -6.64
N VAL A 121 8.81 -3.62 -6.22
CA VAL A 121 8.88 -2.29 -5.58
C VAL A 121 8.44 -1.19 -6.54
N TRP A 122 8.89 -1.25 -7.81
CA TRP A 122 8.44 -0.32 -8.85
C TRP A 122 6.93 -0.42 -9.12
N LEU A 123 6.37 -1.63 -9.17
CA LEU A 123 4.94 -1.84 -9.37
C LEU A 123 4.11 -1.22 -8.26
N GLU A 124 4.48 -1.47 -7.00
CA GLU A 124 3.81 -0.89 -5.83
C GLU A 124 3.96 0.64 -5.83
N TYR A 125 5.13 1.16 -6.26
CA TYR A 125 5.36 2.60 -6.38
C TYR A 125 4.43 3.26 -7.41
N CYS A 126 4.29 2.63 -8.58
CA CYS A 126 3.39 3.07 -9.63
C CYS A 126 1.92 3.03 -9.17
N GLN A 127 1.49 1.95 -8.51
CA GLN A 127 0.14 1.83 -7.97
C GLN A 127 -0.16 2.89 -6.91
N PHE A 128 0.80 3.16 -6.02
CA PHE A 128 0.68 4.22 -5.02
C PHE A 128 0.56 5.60 -5.68
N ALA A 129 1.35 5.88 -6.72
CA ALA A 129 1.25 7.13 -7.47
C ALA A 129 -0.12 7.29 -8.16
N ILE A 130 -0.68 6.20 -8.70
CA ILE A 130 -2.02 6.18 -9.31
C ILE A 130 -3.12 6.41 -8.25
N GLY A 131 -3.07 5.72 -7.11
CA GLY A 131 -3.98 6.00 -5.97
C GLY A 131 -3.79 7.41 -5.37
N GLY A 132 -2.63 7.99 -5.67
CA GLY A 132 -2.21 9.38 -5.48
C GLY A 132 -3.17 10.42 -6.09
N MET A 133 -3.77 10.09 -7.22
CA MET A 133 -4.45 11.04 -8.10
C MET A 133 -5.86 11.34 -7.59
N ALA A 134 -6.00 12.42 -6.82
CA ALA A 134 -7.30 13.03 -6.62
C ALA A 134 -7.74 13.67 -7.97
N VAL A 135 -8.96 13.37 -8.39
CA VAL A 135 -9.53 13.88 -9.65
C VAL A 135 -9.49 15.41 -9.64
N GLY A 136 -8.75 16.01 -10.58
CA GLY A 136 -8.78 17.46 -10.84
C GLY A 136 -7.46 18.22 -10.69
N GLU A 137 -6.39 17.59 -10.18
CA GLU A 137 -5.07 18.25 -10.10
C GLU A 137 -4.10 17.77 -11.19
N ALA A 138 -3.92 18.57 -12.25
CA ALA A 138 -3.02 18.26 -13.36
C ALA A 138 -1.57 17.94 -12.91
N ASN A 139 -1.11 18.60 -11.83
CA ASN A 139 0.21 18.37 -11.26
C ASN A 139 0.41 16.93 -10.75
N GLN A 140 -0.64 16.27 -10.25
CA GLN A 140 -0.56 14.91 -9.74
C GLN A 140 -0.47 13.89 -10.88
N LEU A 141 -1.19 14.16 -11.98
CA LEU A 141 -1.16 13.32 -13.18
C LEU A 141 0.21 13.33 -13.86
N ASP A 142 0.83 14.50 -14.00
CA ASP A 142 2.20 14.61 -14.54
C ASP A 142 3.23 13.91 -13.64
N ARG A 143 3.04 13.99 -12.31
CA ARG A 143 3.89 13.26 -11.35
C ARG A 143 3.76 11.74 -11.51
N THR A 144 2.53 11.22 -11.65
CA THR A 144 2.30 9.79 -11.85
C THR A 144 2.91 9.29 -13.15
N ARG A 145 2.76 10.05 -14.25
CA ARG A 145 3.46 9.77 -15.51
C ARG A 145 4.96 9.74 -15.35
N ALA A 146 5.54 10.73 -14.67
CA ALA A 146 6.98 10.78 -14.44
C ALA A 146 7.49 9.53 -13.68
N VAL A 147 6.74 9.06 -12.68
CA VAL A 147 7.05 7.82 -11.95
C VAL A 147 7.00 6.58 -12.85
N LEU A 148 5.96 6.46 -13.69
CA LEU A 148 5.80 5.34 -14.62
C LEU A 148 6.91 5.30 -15.68
N GLU A 149 7.26 6.46 -16.24
CA GLU A 149 8.38 6.60 -17.18
C GLU A 149 9.73 6.25 -16.52
N GLU A 150 9.95 6.68 -15.27
CA GLU A 150 11.15 6.33 -14.50
C GLU A 150 11.23 4.81 -14.26
N ALA A 151 10.09 4.18 -13.92
CA ALA A 151 10.02 2.73 -13.73
C ALA A 151 10.37 1.97 -15.01
N LEU A 152 9.85 2.41 -16.17
CA LEU A 152 10.14 1.81 -17.47
C LEU A 152 11.58 2.03 -17.91
N ALA A 153 12.15 3.21 -17.65
CA ALA A 153 13.55 3.50 -17.96
C ALA A 153 14.52 2.57 -17.19
N ASN A 154 14.18 2.23 -15.94
CA ASN A 154 15.03 1.37 -15.10
C ASN A 154 14.75 -0.13 -15.30
N GLN A 155 13.48 -0.55 -15.36
CA GLN A 155 13.07 -1.96 -15.32
C GLN A 155 12.24 -2.42 -16.52
N GLY A 156 11.99 -1.56 -17.51
CA GLY A 156 11.23 -1.94 -18.71
C GLY A 156 11.89 -3.06 -19.53
N LEU A 157 13.23 -3.14 -19.51
CA LEU A 157 13.98 -4.21 -20.20
C LEU A 157 14.11 -5.50 -19.37
N ASN A 158 13.51 -5.56 -18.18
CA ASN A 158 13.55 -6.76 -17.36
C ASN A 158 12.77 -7.90 -18.03
N PHE A 159 13.47 -8.97 -18.40
CA PHE A 159 12.90 -10.07 -19.19
C PHE A 159 11.76 -10.84 -18.49
N ARG A 160 11.72 -10.82 -17.14
CA ARG A 160 10.78 -11.62 -16.37
C ARG A 160 9.49 -10.86 -16.07
N GLN A 161 9.62 -9.61 -15.64
CA GLN A 161 8.49 -8.83 -15.12
C GLN A 161 8.37 -7.43 -15.74
N GLY A 162 9.27 -7.02 -16.65
CA GLY A 162 9.24 -5.70 -17.29
C GLY A 162 7.96 -5.45 -18.08
N ALA A 163 7.37 -6.51 -18.68
CA ALA A 163 6.09 -6.44 -19.38
C ALA A 163 4.94 -5.92 -18.49
N LEU A 164 4.94 -6.27 -17.20
CA LEU A 164 3.90 -5.82 -16.26
C LEU A 164 3.92 -4.30 -16.08
N LEU A 165 5.10 -3.67 -16.09
CA LEU A 165 5.21 -2.21 -16.00
C LEU A 165 4.58 -1.53 -17.22
N PHE A 166 4.79 -2.09 -18.42
CA PHE A 166 4.14 -1.58 -19.64
C PHE A 166 2.62 -1.76 -19.60
N GLU A 167 2.13 -2.88 -19.07
CA GLU A 167 0.69 -3.09 -18.89
C GLU A 167 0.08 -2.06 -17.95
N VAL A 168 0.68 -1.86 -16.77
CA VAL A 168 0.22 -0.85 -15.79
C VAL A 168 0.19 0.54 -16.42
N TYR A 169 1.23 0.91 -17.15
CA TYR A 169 1.27 2.23 -17.79
C TYR A 169 0.20 2.39 -18.88
N ARG A 170 0.00 1.36 -19.70
CA ARG A 170 -1.03 1.37 -20.74
C ARG A 170 -2.43 1.47 -20.15
N GLU A 171 -2.75 0.68 -19.12
CA GLU A 171 -4.06 0.73 -18.47
C GLU A 171 -4.31 2.11 -17.84
N PHE A 172 -3.29 2.70 -17.21
CA PHE A 172 -3.36 4.05 -16.68
C PHE A 172 -3.72 5.09 -17.76
N GLU A 173 -3.02 5.11 -18.89
CA GLU A 173 -3.31 6.06 -19.98
C GLU A 173 -4.69 5.83 -20.63
N ILE A 174 -5.13 4.58 -20.74
CA ILE A 174 -6.48 4.26 -21.23
C ILE A 174 -7.55 4.88 -20.31
N ILE A 175 -7.37 4.77 -18.99
CA ILE A 175 -8.29 5.34 -18.00
C ILE A 175 -8.28 6.87 -18.08
N CYS A 176 -7.11 7.50 -18.14
CA CYS A 176 -6.99 8.95 -18.29
C CYS A 176 -7.64 9.46 -19.59
N TYR A 177 -7.44 8.76 -20.69
CA TYR A 177 -8.06 9.10 -21.97
C TYR A 177 -9.59 8.97 -21.90
N ALA A 178 -10.11 7.91 -21.28
CA ALA A 178 -11.55 7.73 -21.09
C ALA A 178 -12.17 8.85 -20.23
N GLN A 179 -11.48 9.29 -19.18
CA GLN A 179 -11.91 10.42 -18.35
C GLN A 179 -11.98 11.73 -19.15
N LEU A 180 -10.95 12.04 -19.95
CA LEU A 180 -10.93 13.22 -20.82
C LEU A 180 -12.08 13.22 -21.85
N GLN A 181 -12.40 12.06 -22.43
CA GLN A 181 -13.54 11.93 -23.37
C GLN A 181 -14.89 12.16 -22.68
N SER A 182 -15.00 11.83 -21.39
CA SER A 182 -16.21 12.08 -20.60
C SER A 182 -16.38 13.55 -20.20
N GLU A 183 -15.27 14.27 -19.99
CA GLU A 183 -15.26 15.70 -19.64
C GLU A 183 -15.42 16.62 -20.85
N ALA A 184 -15.18 16.15 -22.08
CA ALA A 184 -15.46 16.91 -23.29
C ALA A 184 -16.97 16.79 -23.63
N PRO A 185 -17.82 17.80 -23.34
CA PRO A 185 -19.21 17.72 -23.75
C PRO A 185 -19.25 17.78 -25.28
N SER A 186 -19.72 16.71 -25.93
CA SER A 186 -20.50 16.60 -27.19
C SER A 186 -20.52 17.72 -28.26
N SER A 187 -19.56 18.64 -28.32
CA SER A 187 -19.53 19.77 -29.26
C SER A 187 -18.52 19.57 -30.38
N SER A 188 -17.55 18.67 -30.24
CA SER A 188 -16.54 18.40 -31.27
C SER A 188 -16.92 17.26 -32.22
N LEU A 189 -17.86 16.38 -31.81
CA LEU A 189 -18.27 15.21 -32.62
C LEU A 189 -19.27 15.53 -33.73
N ILE A 190 -19.90 16.71 -33.73
CA ILE A 190 -20.85 17.11 -34.78
C ILE A 190 -20.12 17.72 -35.99
N VAL A 191 -18.95 18.35 -35.81
CA VAL A 191 -18.27 19.08 -36.90
C VAL A 191 -17.57 18.12 -37.87
N PHE A 192 -17.10 16.95 -37.43
CA PHE A 192 -16.41 16.00 -38.30
C PHE A 192 -17.32 15.11 -39.16
N ARG A 193 -18.64 15.10 -38.91
CA ARG A 193 -19.58 14.24 -39.68
C ARG A 193 -20.31 14.96 -40.82
N LEU A 194 -20.27 16.28 -40.90
CA LEU A 194 -21.02 17.03 -41.92
C LEU A 194 -20.22 17.31 -43.22
N ASP A 195 -18.90 17.12 -43.23
CA ASP A 195 -18.08 17.47 -44.40
C ASP A 195 -17.87 16.34 -45.41
N GLN A 196 -18.45 15.15 -45.18
CA GLN A 196 -18.32 14.01 -46.11
C GLN A 196 -19.58 13.68 -46.93
N THR A 197 -20.68 14.39 -46.78
CA THR A 197 -21.95 14.07 -47.48
C THR A 197 -22.33 14.99 -48.64
N SER A 198 -21.53 16.00 -49.00
CA SER A 198 -21.83 16.91 -50.14
C SER A 198 -21.10 16.62 -51.45
N ALA A 199 -20.50 15.43 -51.63
CA ALA A 199 -19.74 15.09 -52.85
C ALA A 199 -20.37 14.01 -53.76
N ASN A 200 -21.70 13.78 -53.71
CA ASN A 200 -22.31 12.79 -54.62
C ASN A 200 -23.70 13.21 -55.12
N THR A 201 -23.77 14.29 -55.90
CA THR A 201 -24.93 14.55 -56.77
C THR A 201 -24.49 15.39 -57.96
N LEU A 202 -23.81 14.79 -58.95
CA LEU A 202 -23.75 15.35 -60.31
C LEU A 202 -23.66 14.21 -61.33
N ASP A 203 -24.65 14.21 -62.24
CA ASP A 203 -24.77 13.47 -63.50
C ASP A 203 -24.86 11.94 -63.43
N THR A 204 -25.88 11.30 -64.02
CA THR A 204 -26.31 11.45 -65.42
C THR A 204 -27.81 11.14 -65.61
N LYS A 205 -28.53 12.02 -66.31
CA LYS A 205 -29.90 11.82 -66.85
C LYS A 205 -29.84 11.19 -68.28
N PRO A 206 -31.00 10.79 -68.86
CA PRO A 206 -31.19 9.54 -69.63
C PRO A 206 -30.64 9.53 -71.06
#